data_AF-A0A4D6M8Q9-F1
#
_entry.id   AF-A0A4D6M8Q9-F1
#
_cell.length_a   1.000
_cell.length_b   1.000
_cell.length_c   1.000
_cell.angle_alpha   90.00
_cell.angle_beta   90.00
_cell.angle_gamma   90.00
#
_symmetry.space_group_name_H-M   'P 1'
#
loop_
_entity.id
_entity.type
_entity.pdbx_description
1 polymer ?
#
loop_
_entity_poly.entity_id
_entity_poly.type
_entity_poly.pdbx_seq_one_letter_code
_entity_poly.pdbx_strand_id
1 'polypeptide(L)'
;MKESGRKQGTMSPCAACKLLRRRCTRDCVFAPYFPADEPQKFGSVHKVFGASNVNKMLQELPEHQRSDAVSSMVYEANARVRDPVYGCVGAISSLQQQVDELQTQLALAQAEVVHMRMSQFSPPSSEHHHHHHQASLVPHEPSNSSSENMLHSSRVLSSQSKSLFGMDMVVDQTIMGQSLWSY
;
A
#
# COMPACT_ATOMS: atom_id res chain seq x y z
N MET A 1 9.17 -10.14 41.81
CA MET A 1 9.34 -11.40 41.05
C MET A 1 8.06 -12.20 41.22
N LYS A 2 7.17 -12.22 40.22
CA LYS A 2 5.90 -12.96 40.30
C LYS A 2 6.10 -14.29 39.57
N GLU A 3 6.35 -15.34 40.34
CA GLU A 3 6.38 -16.72 39.87
C GLU A 3 4.92 -17.16 39.65
N SER A 4 4.54 -17.39 38.40
CA SER A 4 3.22 -17.92 38.07
C SER A 4 3.31 -19.44 37.98
N GLY A 5 3.18 -20.10 39.13
CA GLY A 5 3.10 -21.56 39.23
C GLY A 5 1.85 -22.09 38.53
N ARG A 6 2.03 -22.79 37.41
CA ARG A 6 0.94 -23.45 36.68
C ARG A 6 0.73 -24.86 37.23
N LYS A 7 -0.46 -25.04 37.82
CA LYS A 7 -1.02 -26.26 38.42
C LYS A 7 -0.86 -27.50 37.53
N GLN A 8 -0.41 -28.60 38.14
CA GLN A 8 -0.42 -29.97 37.59
C GLN A 8 -1.86 -30.50 37.47
N GLY A 9 -2.57 -30.09 36.43
CA GLY A 9 -3.60 -30.90 35.78
C GLY A 9 -2.99 -31.52 34.53
N THR A 10 -3.48 -32.68 34.08
CA THR A 10 -3.05 -33.34 32.83
C THR A 10 -2.82 -32.30 31.73
N MET A 11 -1.55 -31.96 31.44
CA MET A 11 -1.27 -30.86 30.53
C MET A 11 -1.73 -31.29 29.14
N SER A 12 -2.76 -30.62 28.62
CA SER A 12 -3.19 -30.81 27.24
C SER A 12 -1.99 -30.59 26.32
N PRO A 13 -1.75 -31.46 25.32
CA PRO A 13 -0.66 -31.26 24.39
C PRO A 13 -0.82 -29.91 23.67
N CYS A 14 0.29 -29.22 23.42
CA CYS A 14 0.28 -28.00 22.61
C CYS A 14 -0.25 -28.28 21.20
N ALA A 15 -0.67 -27.24 20.46
CA ALA A 15 -1.22 -27.40 19.12
C ALA A 15 -0.28 -28.19 18.18
N ALA A 16 1.03 -27.95 18.29
CA ALA A 16 2.04 -28.66 17.51
C ALA A 16 2.07 -30.16 17.80
N CYS A 17 2.20 -30.54 19.07
CA CYS A 17 2.25 -31.95 19.46
C CYS A 17 0.92 -32.68 19.19
N LYS A 18 -0.21 -31.98 19.33
CA LYS A 18 -1.53 -32.49 18.96
C LYS A 18 -1.62 -32.79 17.47
N LEU A 19 -1.20 -31.86 16.60
CA LEU A 19 -1.23 -32.04 15.14
C LEU A 19 -0.25 -33.14 14.68
N LEU A 20 0.95 -33.17 15.26
CA LEU A 20 2.00 -34.14 14.93
C LEU A 20 1.79 -35.52 15.59
N ARG A 21 0.73 -35.70 16.38
CA ARG A 21 0.40 -36.94 17.09
C ARG A 21 1.56 -37.49 17.93
N ARG A 22 2.29 -36.61 18.63
CA ARG A 22 3.43 -36.97 19.50
C ARG A 22 3.24 -36.47 20.93
N ARG A 23 4.02 -37.01 21.87
CA ARG A 23 3.96 -36.59 23.28
C ARG A 23 4.45 -35.14 23.46
N CYS A 24 3.72 -34.35 24.24
CA CYS A 24 4.15 -33.01 24.66
C CYS A 24 4.88 -33.10 26.00
N THR A 25 6.18 -32.83 26.02
CA THR A 25 7.01 -32.78 27.24
C THR A 25 6.99 -31.38 27.86
N ARG A 26 7.54 -31.24 29.07
CA ARG A 26 7.68 -29.94 29.75
C ARG A 26 8.61 -29.00 29.00
N ASP A 27 9.66 -29.55 28.38
CA ASP A 27 10.67 -28.80 27.62
C ASP A 27 10.33 -28.69 26.12
N CYS A 28 9.05 -28.75 25.77
CA CYS A 28 8.61 -28.68 24.38
C CYS A 28 8.84 -27.28 23.79
N VAL A 29 9.74 -27.16 22.82
CA VAL A 29 10.07 -25.89 22.14
C VAL A 29 8.85 -25.18 21.53
N PHE A 30 7.82 -25.94 21.11
CA PHE A 30 6.62 -25.37 20.52
C PHE A 30 5.58 -24.90 21.55
N ALA A 31 5.58 -25.45 22.77
CA ALA A 31 4.50 -25.26 23.73
C ALA A 31 4.28 -23.80 24.16
N PRO A 32 5.33 -22.96 24.35
CA PRO A 32 5.14 -21.55 24.68
C PRO A 32 4.46 -20.73 23.57
N TYR A 33 4.60 -21.14 22.31
CA TYR A 33 4.23 -20.30 21.16
C TYR A 33 2.98 -20.80 20.39
N PHE A 34 2.65 -22.08 20.54
CA PHE A 34 1.52 -22.74 19.88
C PHE A 34 0.60 -23.41 20.91
N PRO A 35 -0.19 -22.62 21.66
CA PRO A 35 -1.06 -23.15 22.70
C PRO A 35 -2.23 -23.95 22.09
N ALA A 36 -2.87 -24.80 22.90
CA ALA A 36 -3.82 -25.81 22.41
C ALA A 36 -5.15 -25.23 21.87
N ASP A 37 -5.47 -24.01 22.26
CA ASP A 37 -6.60 -23.17 21.86
C ASP A 37 -6.43 -22.55 20.46
N GLU A 38 -5.21 -22.49 19.94
CA GLU A 38 -4.90 -21.93 18.62
C GLU A 38 -4.37 -22.99 17.62
N PRO A 39 -5.13 -24.06 17.31
CA PRO A 39 -4.64 -25.15 16.47
C PRO A 39 -4.33 -24.71 15.02
N GLN A 40 -5.08 -23.73 14.50
CA GLN A 40 -4.90 -23.23 13.13
C GLN A 40 -3.54 -22.54 12.95
N LYS A 41 -3.04 -21.87 14.00
CA LYS A 41 -1.75 -21.17 13.99
C LYS A 41 -0.60 -22.10 13.65
N PHE A 42 -0.54 -23.26 14.31
CA PHE A 42 0.47 -24.26 13.98
C PHE A 42 0.15 -24.97 12.66
N GLY A 43 -1.12 -25.19 12.33
CA GLY A 43 -1.54 -25.81 11.07
C GLY A 43 -1.00 -25.07 9.83
N SER A 44 -1.20 -23.76 9.76
CA SER A 44 -0.69 -22.91 8.67
C SER A 44 0.84 -22.95 8.60
N VAL A 45 1.51 -22.73 9.73
CA VAL A 45 2.97 -22.72 9.82
C VAL A 45 3.57 -24.08 9.42
N HIS A 46 2.96 -25.18 9.87
CA HIS A 46 3.36 -26.53 9.50
C HIS A 46 3.21 -26.78 8.00
N LYS A 47 2.11 -26.31 7.39
CA LYS A 47 1.86 -26.49 5.96
C LYS A 47 2.88 -25.75 5.08
N VAL A 48 3.30 -24.56 5.49
CA VAL A 48 4.18 -23.69 4.68
C VAL A 48 5.65 -23.92 4.96
N PHE A 49 6.04 -23.97 6.24
CA PHE A 49 7.45 -24.09 6.64
C PHE A 49 7.84 -25.52 7.01
N GLY A 50 6.91 -26.32 7.52
CA GLY A 50 7.19 -27.65 8.07
C GLY A 50 7.71 -27.61 9.51
N ALA A 51 7.36 -28.62 10.32
CA ALA A 51 7.68 -28.64 11.75
C ALA A 51 9.19 -28.61 12.02
N SER A 52 9.98 -29.35 11.24
CA SER A 52 11.43 -29.44 11.43
C SER A 52 12.13 -28.10 11.19
N ASN A 53 11.73 -27.37 10.14
CA ASN A 53 12.29 -26.06 9.83
C ASN A 53 11.92 -25.03 10.91
N VAL A 54 10.67 -25.05 11.36
CA VAL A 54 10.21 -24.17 12.46
C VAL A 54 11.00 -24.46 13.74
N ASN A 55 11.21 -25.74 14.07
CA ASN A 55 12.04 -26.10 15.22
C ASN A 55 13.47 -25.56 15.08
N LYS A 56 14.08 -25.74 13.91
CA LYS A 56 15.44 -25.26 13.62
C LYS A 56 15.54 -23.74 13.75
N MET A 57 14.66 -22.99 13.08
CA MET A 57 14.62 -21.52 13.15
C MET A 57 14.43 -21.01 14.58
N LEU A 58 13.55 -21.66 15.37
CA LEU A 58 13.38 -21.29 16.77
C LEU A 58 14.65 -21.54 17.59
N GLN A 59 15.33 -22.67 17.38
CA GLN A 59 16.55 -22.99 18.12
C GLN A 59 17.73 -22.08 17.78
N GLU A 60 17.79 -21.56 16.56
CA GLU A 60 18.81 -20.60 16.11
C GLU A 60 18.62 -19.19 16.71
N LEU A 61 17.42 -18.89 17.21
CA LEU A 61 17.10 -17.59 17.80
C LEU A 61 17.22 -17.58 19.34
N PRO A 62 17.68 -16.45 19.92
CA PRO A 62 17.54 -16.18 21.34
C PRO A 62 16.08 -16.23 21.80
N GLU A 63 15.82 -16.71 23.01
CA GLU A 63 14.45 -16.95 23.50
C GLU A 63 13.55 -15.72 23.43
N HIS A 64 14.09 -14.54 23.70
CA HIS A 64 13.33 -13.28 23.68
C HIS A 64 12.80 -12.90 22.29
N GLN A 65 13.39 -13.42 21.20
CA GLN A 65 12.96 -13.12 19.82
C GLN A 65 12.01 -14.18 19.26
N ARG A 66 11.91 -15.34 19.90
CA ARG A 66 11.14 -16.48 19.37
C ARG A 66 9.64 -16.19 19.25
N SER A 67 9.09 -15.38 20.16
CA SER A 67 7.68 -14.96 20.11
C SER A 67 7.39 -14.13 18.85
N ASP A 68 8.26 -13.17 18.54
CA ASP A 68 8.12 -12.30 17.37
C ASP A 68 8.35 -13.10 16.09
N ALA A 69 9.36 -13.97 16.06
CA ALA A 69 9.61 -14.86 14.94
C ALA A 69 8.41 -15.78 14.64
N VAL A 70 7.75 -16.33 15.66
CA VAL A 70 6.52 -17.12 15.48
C VAL A 70 5.40 -16.27 14.92
N SER A 71 5.24 -15.04 15.40
CA SER A 71 4.23 -14.11 14.89
C SER A 71 4.44 -13.82 13.40
N SER A 72 5.69 -13.59 12.98
CA SER A 72 6.06 -13.41 11.56
C SER A 72 5.81 -14.66 10.74
N MET A 73 6.26 -15.84 11.19
CA MET A 73 6.01 -17.11 10.51
C MET A 73 4.52 -17.39 10.34
N VAL A 74 3.69 -17.08 11.34
CA VAL A 74 2.24 -17.26 11.27
C VAL A 74 1.62 -16.32 10.24
N TYR A 75 2.03 -15.05 10.23
CA TYR A 75 1.57 -14.08 9.24
C TYR A 75 1.92 -14.52 7.82
N GLU A 76 3.18 -14.87 7.58
CA GLU A 76 3.68 -15.34 6.28
C GLU A 76 2.98 -16.63 5.83
N ALA A 77 2.82 -17.59 6.74
CA ALA A 77 2.13 -18.83 6.44
C ALA A 77 0.66 -18.59 6.06
N ASN A 78 -0.04 -17.74 6.82
CA ASN A 78 -1.43 -17.41 6.52
C ASN A 78 -1.56 -16.67 5.19
N ALA A 79 -0.62 -15.76 4.88
CA ALA A 79 -0.58 -15.09 3.58
C ALA A 79 -0.39 -16.11 2.45
N ARG A 80 0.55 -17.05 2.59
CA ARG A 80 0.78 -18.11 1.59
C ARG A 80 -0.36 -19.11 1.46
N VAL A 81 -1.12 -19.34 2.53
CA VAL A 81 -2.33 -20.18 2.49
C VAL A 81 -3.45 -19.49 1.69
N ARG A 82 -3.63 -18.17 1.86
CA ARG A 82 -4.64 -17.39 1.12
C ARG A 82 -4.23 -17.16 -0.34
N ASP A 83 -2.96 -16.87 -0.57
CA ASP A 83 -2.37 -16.67 -1.89
C ASP A 83 -1.19 -17.63 -2.08
N PRO A 84 -1.42 -18.80 -2.71
CA PRO A 84 -0.37 -19.79 -2.94
C PRO A 84 0.73 -19.32 -3.90
N VAL A 85 0.46 -18.30 -4.72
CA VAL A 85 1.38 -17.79 -5.74
C VAL A 85 2.31 -16.75 -5.13
N TYR A 86 1.77 -15.66 -4.58
CA TYR A 86 2.56 -14.53 -4.09
C TYR A 86 2.66 -14.46 -2.57
N GLY A 87 1.73 -15.04 -1.82
CA GLY A 87 1.72 -14.98 -0.36
C GLY A 87 1.85 -13.56 0.20
N CYS A 88 2.80 -13.32 1.10
CA CYS A 88 3.06 -11.99 1.64
C CYS A 88 3.69 -11.02 0.63
N VAL A 89 4.31 -11.52 -0.44
CA VAL A 89 4.89 -10.67 -1.50
C VAL A 89 3.82 -9.89 -2.23
N GLY A 90 2.61 -10.44 -2.39
CA GLY A 90 1.47 -9.70 -2.96
C GLY A 90 1.15 -8.44 -2.16
N ALA A 91 1.11 -8.55 -0.82
CA ALA A 91 0.88 -7.41 0.06
C ALA A 91 2.03 -6.37 -0.03
N ILE A 92 3.28 -6.83 -0.12
CA ILE A 92 4.44 -5.95 -0.30
C ILE A 92 4.31 -5.16 -1.61
N SER A 93 4.00 -5.83 -2.72
CA SER A 93 3.84 -5.18 -4.03
C SER A 93 2.70 -4.16 -4.03
N SER A 94 1.55 -4.50 -3.45
CA SER A 94 0.42 -3.56 -3.34
C SER A 94 0.75 -2.34 -2.49
N LEU A 95 1.46 -2.54 -1.37
CA LEU A 95 1.90 -1.43 -0.52
C LEU A 95 2.92 -0.54 -1.24
N GLN A 96 3.86 -1.13 -1.98
CA GLN A 96 4.84 -0.37 -2.75
C GLN A 96 4.15 0.50 -3.82
N GLN A 97 3.19 -0.06 -4.56
CA GLN A 97 2.40 0.70 -5.54
C GLN A 97 1.64 1.87 -4.88
N GLN A 98 1.06 1.64 -3.69
CA GLN A 98 0.36 2.70 -2.96
C GLN A 98 1.30 3.80 -2.47
N VAL A 99 2.52 3.45 -2.04
CA VAL A 99 3.54 4.44 -1.70
C VAL A 99 3.89 5.30 -2.93
N ASP A 100 4.09 4.69 -4.09
CA ASP A 100 4.46 5.40 -5.31
C ASP A 100 3.32 6.32 -5.80
N GLU A 101 2.08 5.85 -5.71
CA GLU A 101 0.89 6.65 -6.02
C GLU A 101 0.77 7.86 -5.09
N LEU A 102 0.90 7.66 -3.78
CA LEU A 102 0.81 8.73 -2.79
C LEU A 102 1.95 9.75 -2.96
N GLN A 103 3.16 9.30 -3.29
CA GLN A 103 4.27 10.19 -3.59
C GLN A 103 4.00 11.04 -4.84
N THR A 104 3.40 10.44 -5.87
CA THR A 104 3.00 11.16 -7.08
C THR A 104 1.93 12.21 -6.79
N GLN A 105 0.89 11.85 -6.04
CA GLN A 105 -0.16 12.78 -5.63
C GLN A 105 0.39 13.94 -4.80
N LEU A 106 1.32 13.66 -3.88
CA LEU A 106 2.00 14.67 -3.08
C LEU A 106 2.81 15.63 -3.97
N ALA A 107 3.56 15.11 -4.93
CA ALA A 107 4.35 15.94 -5.85
C ALA A 107 3.46 16.86 -6.70
N LEU A 108 2.33 16.37 -7.21
CA LEU A 108 1.36 17.16 -7.96
C LEU A 108 0.76 18.27 -7.10
N ALA A 109 0.31 17.95 -5.89
CA ALA A 109 -0.25 18.95 -4.96
C ALA A 109 0.79 20.02 -4.59
N GLN A 110 2.04 19.63 -4.37
CA GLN A 110 3.13 20.58 -4.11
C GLN A 110 3.40 21.50 -5.30
N ALA A 111 3.40 20.96 -6.52
CA ALA A 111 3.57 21.76 -7.74
C ALA A 111 2.42 22.77 -7.91
N GLU A 112 1.18 22.37 -7.63
CA GLU A 112 0.01 23.24 -7.68
C GLU A 112 0.11 24.40 -6.66
N VAL A 113 0.55 24.11 -5.43
CA VAL A 113 0.80 25.13 -4.40
C VAL A 113 1.85 26.15 -4.84
N VAL A 114 2.95 25.70 -5.47
CA VAL A 114 3.98 26.60 -5.99
C VAL A 114 3.41 27.47 -7.11
N HIS A 115 2.67 26.88 -8.05
CA HIS A 115 2.03 27.61 -9.15
C HIS A 115 1.07 28.70 -8.65
N MET A 116 0.22 28.39 -7.66
CA MET A 116 -0.69 29.35 -7.04
C MET A 116 0.05 30.49 -6.33
N ARG A 117 1.18 30.20 -5.67
CA ARG A 117 2.00 31.23 -5.03
C ARG A 117 2.65 32.14 -6.06
N MET A 118 3.22 31.59 -7.14
CA MET A 118 3.83 32.38 -8.21
C MET A 118 2.82 33.29 -8.91
N SER A 119 1.60 32.79 -9.15
CA SER A 119 0.53 33.56 -9.81
C SER A 119 0.04 34.74 -8.97
N GLN A 120 0.15 34.68 -7.63
CA GLN A 120 -0.20 35.79 -6.73
C GLN A 120 0.84 36.93 -6.72
N PHE A 121 2.08 36.68 -7.18
CA PHE A 121 3.15 37.69 -7.22
C PHE A 121 3.34 38.33 -8.61
N SER A 122 2.50 38.00 -9.59
CA SER A 122 2.50 38.69 -10.88
C SER A 122 1.86 40.08 -10.72
N PRO A 123 2.61 41.20 -10.92
CA PRO A 123 2.02 42.53 -10.88
C PRO A 123 1.00 42.69 -12.03
N PRO A 124 -0.07 43.48 -11.86
CA PRO A 124 -0.98 43.78 -12.97
C PRO A 124 -0.17 44.44 -14.08
N SER A 125 -0.01 43.75 -15.21
CA SER A 125 0.49 44.35 -16.44
C SER A 125 -0.54 45.40 -16.87
N SER A 126 -0.15 46.67 -16.74
CA SER A 126 -0.91 47.84 -17.16
C SER A 126 -1.50 47.65 -18.56
N GLU A 127 -2.81 47.83 -18.66
CA GLU A 127 -3.52 47.89 -19.94
C GLU A 127 -2.93 49.01 -20.82
N HIS A 128 -2.41 48.65 -22.00
CA HIS A 128 -2.27 49.60 -23.09
C HIS A 128 -3.26 49.23 -24.20
N HIS A 129 -4.40 49.93 -24.18
CA HIS A 129 -5.29 50.10 -25.32
C HIS A 129 -4.52 50.67 -26.51
N HIS A 130 -4.49 49.97 -27.66
CA HIS A 130 -4.28 50.59 -28.97
C HIS A 130 -5.37 50.13 -29.94
N HIS A 131 -6.33 51.02 -30.17
CA HIS A 131 -7.10 51.09 -31.41
C HIS A 131 -6.16 51.53 -32.55
N HIS A 132 -6.14 50.85 -33.71
CA HIS A 132 -6.65 51.38 -34.99
C HIS A 132 -6.23 50.58 -36.24
N HIS A 133 -7.24 50.41 -37.11
CA HIS A 133 -7.30 50.41 -38.59
C HIS A 133 -6.58 49.39 -39.51
N GLN A 134 -7.45 48.73 -40.27
CA GLN A 134 -7.38 47.99 -41.53
C GLN A 134 -6.85 48.78 -42.75
N ALA A 135 -6.10 48.11 -43.65
CA ALA A 135 -6.23 48.20 -45.11
C ALA A 135 -5.42 47.10 -45.84
N SER A 136 -6.02 46.55 -46.89
CA SER A 136 -5.53 45.52 -47.82
C SER A 136 -4.66 46.13 -48.94
N LEU A 137 -3.74 45.35 -49.53
CA LEU A 137 -3.44 45.22 -50.99
C LEU A 137 -2.10 44.48 -51.24
N VAL A 138 -2.17 43.42 -52.04
CA VAL A 138 -1.10 42.60 -52.69
C VAL A 138 -1.28 42.87 -54.21
N PRO A 139 -0.31 42.77 -55.17
CA PRO A 139 0.69 41.70 -55.31
C PRO A 139 2.05 42.00 -56.00
N HIS A 140 3.05 41.10 -55.87
CA HIS A 140 3.64 40.28 -56.96
C HIS A 140 5.01 39.67 -56.56
N GLU A 141 5.20 38.39 -56.87
CA GLU A 141 6.39 37.52 -56.73
C GLU A 141 7.33 37.62 -57.96
N PRO A 142 8.61 37.17 -57.87
CA PRO A 142 8.93 35.82 -58.36
C PRO A 142 10.04 35.03 -57.61
N SER A 143 9.72 33.77 -57.31
CA SER A 143 10.42 32.53 -57.68
C SER A 143 11.80 32.17 -57.07
N ASN A 144 11.73 31.11 -56.23
CA ASN A 144 12.51 29.85 -56.29
C ASN A 144 13.82 29.72 -55.47
N SER A 145 13.74 29.09 -54.28
CA SER A 145 14.20 27.70 -54.04
C SER A 145 14.08 27.28 -52.55
N SER A 146 13.53 26.06 -52.38
CA SER A 146 13.43 25.11 -51.24
C SER A 146 14.54 25.16 -50.16
N SER A 147 14.36 24.82 -48.86
CA SER A 147 13.30 24.10 -48.14
C SER A 147 13.46 24.21 -46.60
N GLU A 148 12.32 24.07 -45.90
CA GLU A 148 12.11 23.49 -44.55
C GLU A 148 12.48 24.29 -43.29
N ASN A 149 11.47 24.88 -42.64
CA ASN A 149 11.18 24.56 -41.23
C ASN A 149 9.74 24.94 -40.82
N MET A 150 9.02 23.91 -40.36
CA MET A 150 7.65 23.95 -39.84
C MET A 150 7.66 24.34 -38.37
N LEU A 151 7.05 25.48 -38.00
CA LEU A 151 6.42 25.59 -36.68
C LEU A 151 5.09 26.33 -36.81
N HIS A 152 4.04 25.51 -36.88
CA HIS A 152 2.66 25.91 -36.78
C HIS A 152 2.33 26.29 -35.33
N SER A 153 1.67 27.44 -35.22
CA SER A 153 0.95 27.94 -34.06
C SER A 153 -0.08 26.93 -33.55
N SER A 154 -0.10 26.70 -32.22
CA SER A 154 -1.23 26.07 -31.55
C SER A 154 -1.72 26.95 -30.41
N ARG A 155 -2.92 27.47 -30.65
CA ARG A 155 -3.83 28.17 -29.73
C ARG A 155 -3.93 27.45 -28.39
N VAL A 156 -3.72 28.18 -27.30
CA VAL A 156 -4.10 27.73 -25.96
C VAL A 156 -5.63 27.76 -25.90
N LEU A 157 -6.27 26.59 -25.99
CA LEU A 157 -7.67 26.45 -25.59
C LEU A 157 -7.72 26.63 -24.07
N SER A 158 -8.45 27.65 -23.61
CA SER A 158 -8.95 27.69 -22.24
C SER A 158 -9.92 26.51 -22.08
N SER A 159 -9.45 25.39 -21.52
CA SER A 159 -10.35 24.36 -21.04
C SER A 159 -10.89 24.82 -19.70
N GLN A 160 -12.19 25.11 -19.66
CA GLN A 160 -12.94 25.27 -18.42
C GLN A 160 -12.80 23.97 -17.61
N SER A 161 -11.95 23.95 -16.59
CA SER A 161 -12.16 23.02 -15.48
C SER A 161 -13.32 23.58 -14.67
N LYS A 162 -14.53 23.15 -15.03
CA LYS A 162 -15.65 23.16 -14.09
C LYS A 162 -15.15 22.45 -12.85
N SER A 163 -15.13 23.16 -11.73
CA SER A 163 -14.98 22.58 -10.40
C SER A 163 -15.88 21.36 -10.32
N LEU A 164 -15.28 20.17 -10.29
CA LEU A 164 -15.98 18.91 -10.03
C LEU A 164 -16.09 18.66 -8.51
N PHE A 165 -15.98 19.71 -7.69
CA PHE A 165 -16.33 19.65 -6.26
C PHE A 165 -17.81 20.03 -6.08
N GLY A 166 -18.67 19.31 -6.79
CA GLY A 166 -20.11 19.52 -6.82
C GLY A 166 -20.85 18.19 -6.87
N MET A 167 -20.44 17.21 -6.05
CA MET A 167 -21.36 16.19 -5.58
C MET A 167 -21.42 16.30 -4.06
N ASP A 168 -22.51 16.89 -3.60
CA ASP A 168 -23.04 16.72 -2.26
C ASP A 168 -22.89 15.25 -1.83
N MET A 169 -21.94 14.96 -0.93
CA MET A 169 -22.08 13.77 -0.10
C MET A 169 -23.12 14.11 0.97
N VAL A 170 -24.40 14.01 0.60
CA VAL A 170 -25.44 13.70 1.56
C VAL A 170 -25.01 12.38 2.18
N VAL A 171 -24.49 12.45 3.40
CA VAL A 171 -24.23 11.29 4.25
C VAL A 171 -25.59 10.67 4.54
N ASP A 172 -25.98 9.70 3.70
CA ASP A 172 -27.02 8.77 4.09
C ASP A 172 -26.38 7.80 5.09
N GLN A 173 -26.56 8.16 6.35
CA GLN A 173 -26.09 7.43 7.51
C GLN A 173 -26.95 6.18 7.72
N THR A 174 -26.91 5.23 6.78
CA THR A 174 -27.50 3.93 7.03
C THR A 174 -26.86 2.84 6.17
N ILE A 175 -26.43 1.75 6.82
CA ILE A 175 -25.94 0.48 6.26
C ILE A 175 -24.44 0.43 5.95
N MET A 176 -23.64 0.12 6.98
CA MET A 176 -22.65 -0.98 6.98
C MET A 176 -21.94 -1.03 8.33
N GLY A 177 -22.73 -1.14 9.40
CA GLY A 177 -22.25 -1.68 10.66
C GLY A 177 -22.45 -3.19 10.63
N GLN A 178 -21.45 -3.96 10.17
CA GLN A 178 -21.28 -5.35 10.58
C GLN A 178 -19.89 -5.88 10.21
N SER A 179 -19.02 -5.89 11.23
CA SER A 179 -18.10 -6.96 11.60
C SER A 179 -17.48 -7.79 10.46
N LEU A 180 -16.30 -7.39 10.00
CA LEU A 180 -15.44 -8.20 9.12
C LEU A 180 -14.20 -8.78 9.83
N TRP A 181 -14.17 -8.75 11.17
CA TRP A 181 -13.09 -9.33 11.99
C TRP A 181 -13.57 -10.49 12.86
N SER A 182 -14.32 -11.43 12.28
CA SER A 182 -14.58 -12.71 12.92
C SER A 182 -14.63 -13.79 11.86
N TYR A 183 -13.52 -14.52 11.71
CA TYR A 183 -13.40 -15.99 11.76
C TYR A 183 -11.96 -16.39 11.49
#